data_AF-A0AAQ3UW35-F1
#
_entry.id   AF-A0AAQ3UW35-F1
#
_cell.length_a   1.000
_cell.length_b   1.000
_cell.length_c   1.000
_cell.angle_alpha   90.00
_cell.angle_beta   90.00
_cell.angle_gamma   90.00
#
_symmetry.space_group_name_H-M   'P 1'
#
loop_
_entity.id
_entity.type
_entity.pdbx_description
1 polymer ?
#
loop_
_entity_poly.entity_id
_entity_poly.type
_entity_poly.pdbx_seq_one_letter_code
_entity_poly.pdbx_strand_id
1 'polypeptide(L)' 'MPLRGPQATEAFQRLKAALTSALVLALLDFTQQFIVECDVSGARCGAVLHQGGGPIAYFSCPMAPRH' A
#
# COMPACT_ATOMS: atom_id res chain seq x y z
N MET A 1 -21.08 -8.31 -12.08
CA MET A 1 -20.64 -7.74 -13.38
C MET A 1 -19.12 -7.64 -13.34
N PRO A 2 -18.34 -8.39 -14.14
CA PRO A 2 -16.89 -8.42 -13.97
C PRO A 2 -16.26 -7.20 -14.64
N LEU A 3 -15.57 -6.36 -13.86
CA LEU A 3 -14.77 -5.23 -14.32
C LEU A 3 -13.49 -5.65 -15.08
N ARG A 4 -13.47 -6.80 -15.75
CA ARG A 4 -12.30 -7.32 -16.50
C ARG A 4 -12.39 -6.95 -17.98
N GLY A 5 -12.34 -5.67 -18.28
CA GLY A 5 -12.10 -5.18 -19.64
C GLY A 5 -10.61 -4.89 -19.87
N PRO A 6 -10.13 -4.88 -21.12
CA PRO A 6 -8.75 -4.50 -21.44
C PRO A 6 -8.41 -3.07 -20.93
N GLN A 7 -9.38 -2.15 -20.99
CA GLN A 7 -9.25 -0.78 -20.47
C GLN A 7 -9.08 -0.73 -18.94
N ALA A 8 -9.82 -1.57 -18.20
CA ALA A 8 -9.68 -1.65 -16.73
C ALA A 8 -8.31 -2.22 -16.33
N THR A 9 -7.82 -3.18 -17.11
CA THR A 9 -6.47 -3.75 -16.91
C THR A 9 -5.40 -2.70 -17.16
N GLU A 10 -5.52 -1.94 -18.25
CA GLU A 10 -4.59 -0.85 -18.56
C GLU A 10 -4.57 0.24 -17.49
N ALA A 11 -5.75 0.69 -17.04
CA ALA A 11 -5.87 1.66 -15.96
C ALA A 11 -5.23 1.16 -14.66
N PHE A 12 -5.44 -0.11 -14.30
CA PHE A 12 -4.81 -0.72 -13.14
C PHE A 12 -3.28 -0.81 -13.26
N GLN A 13 -2.75 -1.16 -14.43
CA GLN A 13 -1.30 -1.19 -14.66
C GLN A 13 -0.69 0.20 -14.54
N ARG A 14 -1.36 1.24 -15.06
CA ARG A 14 -0.92 2.64 -14.91
C ARG A 14 -0.91 3.07 -13.45
N LEU A 15 -1.97 2.74 -12.70
CA LEU A 15 -2.03 3.02 -11.25
C LEU A 15 -0.90 2.31 -10.49
N LYS A 16 -0.70 1.02 -10.78
CA LYS A 16 0.37 0.23 -10.18
C LYS A 16 1.73 0.87 -10.46
N ALA A 17 2.01 1.23 -11.71
CA ALA A 17 3.26 1.88 -12.09
C ALA A 17 3.47 3.18 -11.30
N ALA A 18 2.47 4.05 -11.24
CA ALA A 18 2.53 5.32 -10.50
C ALA A 18 2.77 5.12 -8.99
N LEU A 19 2.11 4.14 -8.37
CA LEU A 19 2.30 3.83 -6.94
C LEU A 19 3.68 3.24 -6.65
N THR A 20 4.22 2.40 -7.54
CA THR A 20 5.52 1.75 -7.34
C THR A 20 6.72 2.61 -7.70
N SER A 21 6.57 3.58 -8.61
CA SER A 21 7.70 4.38 -9.09
C SER A 21 8.09 5.53 -8.14
N ALA A 22 7.15 6.01 -7.33
CA ALA A 22 7.35 7.25 -6.58
C ALA A 22 7.69 7.06 -5.09
N LEU A 23 7.32 5.92 -4.48
CA LEU A 23 7.09 5.91 -3.03
C LEU A 23 8.20 5.32 -2.15
N VAL A 24 9.28 4.78 -2.71
CA VAL A 24 10.34 4.11 -1.92
C VAL A 24 11.50 5.06 -1.54
N LEU A 25 11.50 6.30 -2.04
CA LEU A 25 12.64 7.23 -1.94
C LEU A 25 12.46 8.39 -0.95
N ALA A 26 11.43 8.37 -0.10
CA ALA A 26 11.36 9.32 1.01
C ALA A 26 12.37 8.91 2.09
N LEU A 27 13.34 9.78 2.39
CA LEU A 27 14.29 9.56 3.47
C LEU A 27 13.52 9.60 4.81
N LEU A 28 13.59 8.52 5.57
CA LEU A 28 12.93 8.43 6.88
C LEU A 28 13.51 9.47 7.83
N ASP A 29 12.68 10.40 8.30
CA ASP A 29 13.07 11.39 9.29
C ASP A 29 12.76 10.89 10.71
N PHE A 30 13.71 10.25 11.37
CA PHE A 30 13.49 9.69 12.71
C PHE A 30 13.21 10.73 13.81
N THR A 31 13.28 12.03 13.51
CA THR A 31 12.89 13.09 14.43
C THR A 31 11.38 13.35 14.44
N GLN A 32 10.66 12.86 13.44
CA GLN A 32 9.22 13.03 13.31
C GLN A 32 8.45 11.78 13.70
N GLN A 33 7.18 11.99 14.08
CA GLN A 33 6.28 10.90 14.41
C GLN A 33 5.94 10.08 13.16
N PHE A 34 5.88 8.77 13.35
CA PHE A 34 5.40 7.82 12.37
C PHE A 34 3.96 7.42 12.71
N ILE A 35 3.09 7.38 11.70
CA ILE A 35 1.72 6.89 11.84
C ILE A 35 1.60 5.61 11.02
N VAL A 36 1.10 4.54 11.63
CA VAL A 36 0.85 3.28 10.94
C VAL A 36 -0.65 3.09 10.82
N GLU A 37 -1.16 3.11 9.59
CA GLU A 37 -2.54 2.76 9.29
C GLU A 37 -2.60 1.29 8.87
N CYS A 38 -3.30 0.46 9.63
CA CYS A 38 -3.47 -0.96 9.33
C CYS A 38 -4.93 -1.24 8.94
N ASP A 39 -5.14 -1.90 7.81
CA ASP A 39 -6.43 -2.47 7.42
C ASP A 39 -6.33 -3.99 7.37
N VAL A 40 -7.35 -4.67 7.88
CA VAL A 40 -7.39 -6.13 7.95
C VAL A 40 -8.67 -6.63 7.30
N SER A 41 -8.50 -7.44 6.26
CA SER A 41 -9.62 -8.08 5.56
C SER A 41 -9.39 -9.59 5.48
N GLY A 42 -10.18 -10.33 6.26
CA GLY A 42 -10.07 -11.79 6.36
C GLY A 42 -8.69 -12.24 6.83
N ALA A 43 -8.00 -13.03 6.01
CA ALA A 43 -6.65 -13.53 6.29
C ALA A 43 -5.53 -12.64 5.71
N ARG A 44 -5.78 -11.35 5.48
CA ARG A 44 -4.79 -10.41 4.92
C ARG A 44 -4.71 -9.14 5.75
N CYS A 45 -3.49 -8.71 6.02
CA CYS A 45 -3.17 -7.43 6.61
C CYS A 45 -2.56 -6.52 5.54
N GLY A 46 -3.09 -5.31 5.39
CA GLY A 46 -2.41 -4.19 4.76
C GLY A 46 -1.96 -3.20 5.83
N ALA A 47 -0.79 -2.61 5.66
CA ALA A 47 -0.36 -1.49 6.48
C ALA A 47 0.28 -0.40 5.62
N VAL A 48 0.01 0.85 5.94
CA VAL A 48 0.62 2.02 5.34
C VAL A 48 1.36 2.78 6.43
N LEU A 49 2.64 3.04 6.19
CA LEU A 49 3.45 3.88 7.05
C LEU A 49 3.38 5.32 6.52
N HIS A 50 3.02 6.25 7.37
CA HIS A 50 2.94 7.67 7.08
C HIS A 50 3.98 8.45 7.90
N GLN A 51 4.51 9.50 7.28
CA GLN A 51 5.39 10.45 7.93
C GLN A 51 5.15 11.84 7.35
N GLY A 52 5.03 12.84 8.23
CA GLY A 52 4.65 14.19 7.82
C GLY A 52 3.26 14.19 7.17
N GLY A 53 3.17 14.63 5.92
CA GLY A 53 1.91 14.79 5.18
C GLY A 53 1.52 13.64 4.25
N GLY A 54 2.25 12.52 4.22
CA GLY A 54 2.01 11.48 3.23
C GLY A 54 2.51 10.07 3.58
N PRO A 55 2.11 9.07 2.79
CA PRO A 55 2.58 7.69 2.92
C PRO A 55 4.03 7.56 2.42
N ILE A 56 4.83 6.82 3.17
CA ILE A 56 6.26 6.59 2.91
C ILE A 56 6.61 5.12 2.71
N ALA A 57 5.75 4.19 3.14
CA ALA A 57 5.88 2.77 2.83
C ALA A 57 4.54 2.05 2.83
N TYR A 58 4.42 1.04 1.98
CA TYR A 58 3.27 0.13 1.95
C TYR A 58 3.72 -1.29 2.28
N PHE A 59 2.96 -1.96 3.14
CA PHE A 59 3.17 -3.33 3.53
C PHE A 59 1.89 -4.13 3.31
N SER A 60 2.02 -5.35 2.80
CA SER A 60 0.90 -6.29 2.70
C SER A 60 1.39 -7.68 3.07
N CYS A 61 0.73 -8.32 4.02
CA CYS A 61 1.11 -9.64 4.51
C CYS A 61 -0.12 -10.54 4.62
N PRO A 62 -0.08 -11.77 4.10
CA PRO A 62 -1.06 -12.78 4.45
C PRO A 62 -0.90 -13.12 5.94
N MET A 63 -1.97 -12.98 6.71
CA MET A 63 -2.01 -13.46 8.08
C MET A 63 -2.19 -14.98 8.04
N ALA A 64 -1.25 -15.72 8.62
CA ALA A 64 -1.41 -17.16 8.78
C ALA A 64 -2.65 -17.45 9.66
N PRO A 65 -3.43 -18.50 9.37
CA PRO A 65 -4.49 -18.94 10.26
C PRO A 65 -3.87 -19.24 11.63
N ARG A 66 -4.38 -18.62 12.69
CA ARG A 66 -4.03 -19.00 14.06
C ARG A 66 -4.75 -20.34 14.33
N HIS A 67 -3.97 -21.37 14.65
CA HIS A 67 -4.49 -22.63 15.19
C HIS A 67 -4.97 -22.43 16.63
#